data_AF-A0A382UPZ1-F1
#
_entry.id   AF-A0A382UPZ1-F1
#
_cell.length_a   1.000
_cell.length_b   1.000
_cell.length_c   1.000
_cell.angle_alpha   90.00
_cell.angle_beta   90.00
_cell.angle_gamma   90.00
#
_symmetry.space_group_name_H-M   'P 1'
#
loop_
_entity.id
_entity.type
_entity.pdbx_description
1 polymer ?
#
loop_
_entity_poly.entity_id
_entity_poly.type
_entity_poly.pdbx_seq_one_letter_code
_entity_poly.pdbx_strand_id
1 'polypeptide(L)'
;MECRLAAIQAVEAAEYARLTRAGEGHIGSLQGNNVKKMMELTDTSIQELAMSMQSGAMTSKDLVEAFRQVIASDDGSFNAVAFLNPDADMIADTMDRERAEGRVR
;
A
#
# COMPACT_ATOMS: atom_id res chain seq x y z
N MET A 1 -34.36 -17.43 10.64
CA MET A 1 -33.17 -17.99 9.95
C MET A 1 -32.06 -16.93 9.96
N GLU A 2 -31.60 -16.48 11.14
CA GLU A 2 -30.56 -15.44 11.25
C GLU A 2 -29.52 -15.70 12.35
N CYS A 3 -29.51 -16.88 12.99
CA CYS A 3 -28.49 -17.21 14.01
C CYS A 3 -27.22 -17.86 13.45
N ARG A 4 -27.20 -18.31 12.19
CA ARG A 4 -26.02 -18.97 11.61
C ARG A 4 -24.98 -18.00 11.04
N LEU A 5 -25.38 -16.79 10.65
CA LEU A 5 -24.45 -15.80 10.08
C LEU A 5 -23.61 -15.09 11.17
N ALA A 6 -24.20 -14.83 12.34
CA ALA A 6 -23.50 -14.22 13.47
C ALA A 6 -22.40 -15.14 14.08
N ALA A 7 -22.57 -16.45 13.96
CA ALA A 7 -21.59 -17.42 14.48
C ALA A 7 -20.30 -17.46 13.64
N ILE A 8 -20.38 -17.15 12.33
CA ILE A 8 -19.21 -17.13 11.44
C ILE A 8 -18.38 -15.86 11.70
N GLN A 9 -19.03 -14.71 11.88
CA GLN A 9 -18.33 -13.45 12.15
C GLN A 9 -17.60 -13.42 13.51
N ALA A 10 -18.06 -14.20 14.50
CA ALA A 10 -17.41 -14.29 15.80
C ALA A 10 -16.12 -15.14 15.79
N VAL A 11 -15.97 -16.07 14.83
CA VAL A 11 -14.77 -16.91 14.73
C VAL A 11 -13.63 -16.17 14.02
N GLU A 12 -13.91 -15.38 12.98
CA GLU A 12 -12.90 -14.55 12.29
C GLU A 12 -12.27 -13.48 13.22
N ALA A 13 -13.05 -12.88 14.12
CA ALA A 13 -12.55 -11.87 15.06
C ALA A 13 -11.58 -12.46 16.11
N ALA A 14 -11.72 -13.74 16.44
CA ALA A 14 -10.88 -14.41 17.43
C ALA A 14 -9.54 -14.90 16.85
N GLU A 15 -9.46 -15.13 15.54
CA GLU A 15 -8.23 -15.53 14.86
C GLU A 15 -7.25 -14.36 14.71
N TYR A 16 -7.76 -13.16 14.45
CA TYR A 16 -6.96 -11.92 14.42
C TYR A 16 -6.30 -11.57 15.76
N ALA A 17 -6.93 -11.90 16.88
CA ALA A 17 -6.39 -11.60 18.21
C ALA A 17 -5.28 -12.56 18.67
N ARG A 18 -5.07 -13.70 17.99
CA ARG A 18 -4.00 -14.65 18.33
C ARG A 18 -2.66 -14.35 17.64
N LEU A 19 -2.68 -13.62 16.53
CA LEU A 19 -1.47 -13.21 15.80
C LEU A 19 -0.65 -12.11 16.50
N THR A 20 -1.21 -11.42 17.52
CA THR A 20 -0.54 -10.31 18.20
C THR A 20 0.14 -10.67 19.53
N ARG A 21 0.04 -11.92 20.02
CA ARG A 21 0.60 -12.32 21.33
C ARG A 21 1.84 -13.24 21.24
N ALA A 22 2.41 -13.45 20.07
CA ALA A 22 3.62 -14.27 19.91
C ALA A 22 4.69 -13.51 19.12
N GLY A 23 5.30 -12.49 19.74
CA GLY A 23 6.31 -11.68 19.06
C GLY A 23 7.04 -10.65 19.91
N GLU A 24 7.14 -10.83 21.23
CA GLU A 24 8.16 -10.12 22.03
C GLU A 24 9.48 -10.88 21.90
N GLY A 25 10.07 -10.77 20.70
CA GLY A 25 11.35 -11.34 20.33
C GLY A 25 12.10 -10.30 19.50
N HIS A 26 13.20 -9.85 20.06
CA HIS A 26 14.03 -8.73 19.61
C HIS A 26 14.67 -8.98 18.22
N ILE A 27 13.96 -8.73 17.11
CA ILE A 27 14.52 -8.41 15.78
C ILE A 27 13.52 -7.57 14.94
N GLY A 28 13.86 -6.29 14.73
CA GLY A 28 13.43 -5.46 13.58
C GLY A 28 11.96 -5.44 13.14
N SER A 29 11.04 -4.84 13.91
CA SER A 29 9.67 -4.58 13.43
C SER A 29 9.56 -3.24 12.68
N LEU A 30 9.88 -3.23 11.38
CA LEU A 30 9.53 -2.11 10.47
C LEU A 30 8.53 -2.50 9.37
N GLN A 31 8.05 -3.75 9.31
CA GLN A 31 7.31 -4.24 8.13
C GLN A 31 5.79 -4.41 8.30
N GLY A 32 5.22 -4.30 9.50
CA GLY A 32 3.78 -4.53 9.71
C GLY A 32 2.86 -3.43 9.13
N ASN A 33 3.24 -2.16 9.28
CA ASN A 33 2.43 -1.04 8.75
C ASN A 33 2.58 -0.87 7.23
N ASN A 34 3.76 -1.16 6.68
CA ASN A 34 4.05 -0.92 5.27
C ASN A 34 3.32 -1.93 4.38
N VAL A 35 3.29 -3.20 4.79
CA VAL A 35 2.56 -4.26 4.07
C VAL A 35 1.06 -3.99 4.06
N LYS A 36 0.49 -3.49 5.17
CA LYS A 36 -0.94 -3.14 5.23
C LYS A 36 -1.28 -1.95 4.33
N LYS A 37 -0.44 -0.89 4.36
CA LYS A 37 -0.59 0.27 3.46
C LYS A 37 -0.42 -0.13 1.99
N MET A 38 0.49 -1.06 1.69
CA MET A 38 0.69 -1.60 0.34
C MET A 38 -0.50 -2.42 -0.15
N MET A 39 -1.08 -3.27 0.71
CA MET A 39 -2.21 -4.10 0.32
C MET A 39 -3.49 -3.26 0.09
N GLU A 40 -3.64 -2.16 0.84
CA GLU A 40 -4.65 -1.14 0.56
C GLU A 40 -4.41 -0.52 -0.83
N LEU A 41 -3.18 -0.10 -1.17
CA LEU A 41 -2.86 0.48 -2.48
C LEU A 41 -3.18 -0.43 -3.67
N THR A 42 -3.01 -1.75 -3.53
CA THR A 42 -3.26 -2.71 -4.63
C THR A 42 -4.75 -2.89 -4.97
N ASP A 43 -5.66 -2.70 -4.02
CA ASP A 43 -7.11 -2.79 -4.22
C ASP A 43 -7.79 -1.41 -4.34
N THR A 44 -7.01 -0.32 -4.32
CA THR A 44 -7.52 1.04 -4.38
C THR A 44 -7.72 1.50 -5.82
N SER A 45 -8.86 2.14 -6.11
CA SER A 45 -9.13 2.73 -7.42
C SER A 45 -8.31 4.00 -7.68
N ILE A 46 -8.14 4.36 -8.96
CA ILE A 46 -7.44 5.59 -9.36
C ILE A 46 -8.07 6.84 -8.72
N GLN A 47 -9.40 6.86 -8.55
CA GLN A 47 -10.10 7.99 -7.92
C GLN A 47 -9.74 8.12 -6.44
N GLU A 48 -9.67 7.01 -5.71
CA GLU A 48 -9.30 7.00 -4.29
C GLU A 48 -7.83 7.36 -4.08
N LEU A 49 -6.94 6.93 -4.98
CA LEU A 49 -5.54 7.38 -4.99
C LEU A 49 -5.46 8.89 -5.23
N ALA A 50 -6.18 9.41 -6.23
CA ALA A 50 -6.20 10.84 -6.51
C ALA A 50 -6.74 11.66 -5.33
N MET A 51 -7.81 11.20 -4.67
CA MET A 51 -8.34 11.82 -3.45
C MET A 51 -7.34 11.79 -2.28
N SER A 52 -6.61 10.68 -2.12
CA SER A 52 -5.57 10.54 -1.10
C SER A 52 -4.39 11.49 -1.35
N MET A 53 -4.05 11.74 -2.62
CA MET A 53 -3.02 12.72 -3.00
C MET A 53 -3.50 14.16 -2.85
N GLN A 54 -4.78 14.42 -3.14
CA GLN A 54 -5.36 15.75 -3.02
C GLN A 54 -5.57 16.16 -1.56
N SER A 55 -5.86 15.20 -0.68
CA SER A 55 -5.91 15.40 0.77
C SER A 55 -4.53 15.49 1.44
N GLY A 56 -3.44 15.24 0.70
CA GLY A 56 -2.07 15.25 1.21
C GLY A 56 -1.70 14.04 2.07
N ALA A 57 -2.54 13.00 2.10
CA ALA A 57 -2.26 11.75 2.80
C ALA A 57 -1.15 10.91 2.11
N MET A 58 -0.89 11.18 0.83
CA MET A 58 0.12 10.49 0.03
C MET A 58 0.70 11.39 -1.06
N THR A 59 1.99 11.26 -1.34
CA THR A 59 2.64 11.95 -2.47
C THR A 59 2.84 11.00 -3.66
N SER A 60 3.05 11.56 -4.86
CA SER A 60 3.39 10.76 -6.05
C SER A 60 4.71 10.02 -5.86
N LYS A 61 5.66 10.63 -5.14
CA LYS A 61 6.92 9.99 -4.77
C LYS A 61 6.70 8.72 -3.93
N ASP A 62 5.87 8.82 -2.89
CA ASP A 62 5.54 7.68 -2.02
C ASP A 62 4.89 6.54 -2.80
N LEU A 63 4.06 6.88 -3.80
CA LEU A 63 3.37 5.90 -4.63
C LEU A 63 4.36 5.15 -5.53
N VAL A 64 5.31 5.87 -6.14
CA VAL A 64 6.36 5.26 -6.97
C VAL A 64 7.25 4.34 -6.14
N GLU A 65 7.65 4.78 -4.94
CA GLU A 65 8.46 3.95 -4.04
C GLU A 65 7.73 2.66 -3.62
N ALA A 66 6.43 2.77 -3.30
CA ALA A 66 5.61 1.61 -2.93
C ALA A 66 5.55 0.59 -4.09
N PHE A 67 5.26 1.03 -5.32
CA PHE A 67 5.22 0.12 -6.47
C PHE A 67 6.60 -0.45 -6.84
N ARG A 68 7.69 0.31 -6.68
CA ARG A 68 9.05 -0.22 -6.91
C ARG A 68 9.40 -1.35 -5.95
N GLN A 69 8.96 -1.26 -4.70
CA GLN A 69 9.18 -2.33 -3.72
C GLN A 69 8.37 -3.59 -4.08
N VAL A 70 7.14 -3.45 -4.57
CA VAL A 70 6.33 -4.57 -5.07
C VAL A 70 7.01 -5.23 -6.26
N ILE A 71 7.43 -4.43 -7.25
CA ILE A 71 8.15 -4.94 -8.43
C ILE A 71 9.43 -5.67 -7.98
N ALA A 72 10.24 -5.08 -7.09
CA ALA A 72 11.45 -5.72 -6.60
C ALA A 72 11.20 -7.05 -5.86
N SER A 73 10.03 -7.21 -5.23
CA SER A 73 9.67 -8.41 -4.47
C SER A 73 9.09 -9.52 -5.35
N ASP A 74 8.24 -9.15 -6.32
CA ASP A 74 7.40 -10.10 -7.06
C ASP A 74 7.93 -10.36 -8.49
N ASP A 75 8.61 -9.39 -9.11
CA ASP A 75 8.97 -9.44 -10.53
C ASP A 75 9.99 -10.54 -10.86
N GLY A 76 10.76 -11.00 -9.86
CA GLY A 76 11.63 -12.17 -10.03
C GLY A 76 10.87 -13.46 -10.38
N SER A 77 9.57 -13.55 -10.05
CA SER A 77 8.70 -14.69 -10.37
C SER A 77 7.81 -14.45 -11.58
N PHE A 78 7.34 -13.21 -11.77
CA PHE A 78 6.37 -12.88 -12.82
C PHE A 78 7.01 -12.35 -14.11
N ASN A 79 8.24 -11.81 -14.04
CA ASN A 79 8.92 -11.12 -15.15
C ASN A 79 7.97 -10.17 -15.91
N ALA A 80 7.14 -9.44 -15.17
CA ALA A 80 6.14 -8.54 -15.70
C ALA A 80 6.75 -7.21 -16.16
N VAL A 81 7.88 -6.80 -15.58
CA VAL A 81 8.56 -5.54 -15.87
C VAL A 81 9.88 -5.78 -16.59
N ALA A 82 9.92 -5.50 -17.89
CA ALA A 82 11.14 -5.67 -18.68
C ALA A 82 12.22 -4.62 -18.35
N PHE A 83 11.83 -3.36 -18.12
CA PHE A 83 12.73 -2.24 -17.82
C PHE A 83 12.08 -1.23 -16.89
N LEU A 84 12.79 -0.82 -15.84
CA LEU A 84 12.36 0.26 -14.95
C LEU A 84 12.74 1.62 -15.55
N ASN A 85 11.83 2.59 -15.48
CA ASN A 85 12.12 3.96 -15.87
C ASN A 85 13.05 4.63 -14.84
N PRO A 86 14.28 5.05 -15.21
CA PRO A 86 15.21 5.70 -14.28
C PRO A 86 14.71 7.10 -13.85
N ASP A 87 13.88 7.75 -14.65
CA ASP A 87 13.36 9.11 -14.38
C ASP A 87 12.09 9.09 -13.52
N ALA A 88 11.61 7.92 -13.08
CA ALA A 88 10.36 7.78 -12.35
C ALA A 88 10.29 8.68 -11.11
N ASP A 89 11.39 8.78 -10.35
CA ASP A 89 11.45 9.58 -9.14
C ASP A 89 11.40 11.09 -9.45
N MET A 90 12.13 11.54 -10.48
CA MET A 90 12.12 12.95 -10.92
C MET A 90 10.75 13.39 -11.44
N ILE A 91 10.08 12.51 -12.18
CA ILE A 91 8.74 12.75 -12.71
C ILE A 91 7.74 12.85 -11.56
N ALA A 92 7.81 11.95 -10.59
CA ALA A 92 6.96 11.98 -9.40
C ALA A 92 7.13 13.28 -8.59
N ASP A 93 8.38 13.68 -8.32
CA ASP A 93 8.68 14.94 -7.63
C ASP A 93 8.15 16.16 -8.42
N THR A 94 8.26 16.12 -9.75
CA THR A 94 7.71 17.18 -10.62
C THR A 94 6.19 17.24 -10.55
N MET A 95 5.51 16.10 -10.55
CA MET A 95 4.05 16.02 -10.44
C MET A 95 3.57 16.53 -9.07
N ASP A 96 4.26 16.20 -7.99
CA ASP A 96 3.92 16.68 -6.65
C ASP A 96 4.12 18.19 -6.52
N ARG A 97 5.18 18.73 -7.13
CA ARG A 97 5.39 20.18 -7.19
C ARG A 97 4.30 20.87 -8.02
N GLU A 98 3.94 20.34 -9.20
CA GLU A 98 2.84 20.89 -10.01
C GLU A 98 1.51 20.85 -9.25
N ARG A 99 1.24 19.78 -8.48
CA ARG A 99 0.06 19.66 -7.62
C ARG A 99 0.07 20.69 -6.49
N ALA A 100 1.21 20.93 -5.85
CA ALA A 100 1.36 21.99 -4.84
C ALA A 100 1.16 23.40 -5.42
N GLU A 101 1.54 23.59 -6.68
CA GLU A 101 1.31 24.83 -7.44
C GLU A 101 -0.13 24.95 -8.00
N GLY A 102 -1.01 23.98 -7.73
CA GLY A 102 -2.39 23.96 -8.19
C GLY A 102 -2.57 23.60 -9.68
N ARG A 103 -1.51 23.14 -10.35
CA ARG A 103 -1.51 22.73 -11.76
C ARG A 103 -1.75 21.22 -11.86
N VAL A 104 -2.95 20.78 -11.46
CA VAL A 104 -3.39 19.39 -11.69
C VAL A 104 -4.02 19.31 -13.08
N ARG A 105 -3.53 18.37 -13.90
CA ARG A 105 -3.96 18.17 -15.29
C ARG A 105 -4.94 17.02 -15.41
#